data_AF-A0A372RQZ3-F1
#
_entry.id   AF-A0A372RQZ3-F1
#
_cell.length_a   1.000
_cell.length_b   1.000
_cell.length_c   1.000
_cell.angle_alpha   90.00
_cell.angle_beta   90.00
_cell.angle_gamma   90.00
#
_symmetry.space_group_name_H-M   'P 1'
#
loop_
_entity.id
_entity.type
_entity.pdbx_description
1 polymer ?
#
loop_
_entity_poly.entity_id
_entity_poly.type
_entity_poly.pdbx_seq_one_letter_code
_entity_poly.pdbx_strand_id
1 'polypeptide(L)'
;LLCELSAQDKLPAILFHFDEKGCEELAFNILKQLELAEKEKRDNDPEYQAKKKTAMMRRETYEKDLKRKRDKKVTTAPDDEPELEEQIPSFFDWEAHDPNFTFVNQKGRVTSEEFEEITKFLRDKPKDNYKLLLAALERGIGIHHTDLPRKYLSAVEILFRRRYLQVVIATGTLALGINMPCKTTVFVGDSISLTALQYRQMSGRSGRRGFDPLGHVVFFGLTHTKIVRLLMSRLPKLSRHFPLTTTLTLRSFNFLN
;
A
#
# COMPACT_ATOMS: atom_id res chain seq x y z
N LEU A 1 -4.62 15.28 -7.12
CA LEU A 1 -3.43 15.29 -6.23
C LEU A 1 -2.47 14.13 -6.53
N LEU A 2 -2.82 12.86 -6.25
CA LEU A 2 -1.87 11.75 -6.45
C LEU A 2 -1.38 11.60 -7.90
N CYS A 3 -2.28 11.72 -8.88
CA CYS A 3 -1.90 11.69 -10.30
C CYS A 3 -0.94 12.85 -10.68
N GLU A 4 -1.13 14.02 -10.07
CA GLU A 4 -0.25 15.18 -10.28
C GLU A 4 1.13 14.96 -9.63
N LEU A 5 1.17 14.37 -8.42
CA LEU A 5 2.42 13.96 -7.78
C LEU A 5 3.15 12.90 -8.61
N SER A 6 2.42 11.96 -9.21
CA SER A 6 2.98 10.96 -10.13
C SER A 6 3.57 11.62 -11.38
N ALA A 7 2.82 12.53 -12.01
CA ALA A 7 3.28 13.27 -13.19
C ALA A 7 4.53 14.13 -12.93
N GLN A 8 4.70 14.62 -11.69
CA GLN A 8 5.86 15.40 -11.27
C GLN A 8 7.01 14.54 -10.71
N ASP A 9 6.92 13.20 -10.80
CA ASP A 9 7.88 12.25 -10.21
C ASP A 9 8.10 12.48 -8.70
N LYS A 10 7.07 12.89 -7.96
CA LYS A 10 7.16 13.18 -6.51
C LYS A 10 6.83 11.97 -5.63
N LEU A 11 6.65 10.80 -6.21
CA LEU A 11 6.43 9.53 -5.50
C LEU A 11 7.78 8.86 -5.17
N PRO A 12 7.88 8.04 -4.11
CA PRO A 12 6.82 7.56 -3.23
C PRO A 12 6.37 8.60 -2.19
N ALA A 13 5.09 8.58 -1.84
CA ALA A 13 4.47 9.48 -0.88
C ALA A 13 3.79 8.77 0.29
N ILE A 14 3.86 9.39 1.47
CA ILE A 14 3.08 8.99 2.65
C ILE A 14 2.04 10.06 2.94
N LEU A 15 0.76 9.67 2.97
CA LEU A 15 -0.39 10.50 3.30
C LEU A 15 -0.73 10.28 4.76
N PHE A 16 -0.57 11.32 5.58
CA PHE A 16 -0.94 11.28 6.98
C PHE A 16 -2.36 11.79 7.17
N HIS A 17 -3.20 10.91 7.71
CA HIS A 17 -4.54 11.23 8.20
C HIS A 17 -4.63 10.79 9.67
N PHE A 18 -5.17 11.64 10.55
CA PHE A 18 -5.11 11.37 12.01
C PHE A 18 -6.21 10.45 12.53
N ASP A 19 -7.22 10.17 11.72
CA ASP A 19 -8.29 9.22 12.02
C ASP A 19 -8.10 7.93 11.21
N GLU A 20 -8.22 6.79 11.90
CA GLU A 20 -7.98 5.44 11.36
C GLU A 20 -9.01 5.07 10.31
N LYS A 21 -10.29 5.37 10.57
CA LYS A 21 -11.37 5.15 9.60
C LYS A 21 -11.18 6.03 8.37
N GLY A 22 -10.81 7.29 8.57
CA GLY A 22 -10.48 8.18 7.46
C GLY A 22 -9.31 7.70 6.59
N CYS A 23 -8.34 6.95 7.14
CA CYS A 23 -7.29 6.32 6.32
C CYS A 23 -7.87 5.27 5.36
N GLU A 24 -8.73 4.37 5.88
CA GLU A 24 -9.39 3.34 5.07
C GLU A 24 -10.33 3.97 4.02
N GLU A 25 -11.18 4.91 4.44
CA GLU A 25 -12.09 5.62 3.54
C GLU A 25 -11.34 6.35 2.42
N LEU A 26 -10.24 7.04 2.74
CA LEU A 26 -9.43 7.72 1.75
C LEU A 26 -8.84 6.74 0.75
N ALA A 27 -8.27 5.62 1.23
CA ALA A 27 -7.71 4.58 0.37
C ALA A 27 -8.76 3.96 -0.56
N PHE A 28 -9.93 3.61 -0.03
CA PHE A 28 -11.00 2.99 -0.79
C PHE A 28 -11.66 3.97 -1.76
N ASN A 29 -11.76 5.25 -1.41
CA ASN A 29 -12.21 6.29 -2.34
C ASN A 29 -11.24 6.46 -3.51
N ILE A 30 -9.92 6.46 -3.25
CA ILE A 30 -8.90 6.50 -4.31
C ILE A 30 -9.02 5.23 -5.18
N LEU A 31 -9.12 4.06 -4.56
CA LEU A 31 -9.27 2.77 -5.25
C LEU A 31 -10.47 2.80 -6.21
N LYS A 32 -11.63 3.24 -5.71
CA LYS A 32 -12.87 3.35 -6.48
C LYS A 32 -12.74 4.34 -7.64
N GLN A 33 -12.08 5.48 -7.43
CA GLN A 33 -11.83 6.45 -8.49
C GLN A 33 -10.93 5.87 -9.60
N LEU A 34 -9.88 5.13 -9.22
CA LEU A 34 -9.01 4.44 -10.19
C LEU A 34 -9.77 3.36 -10.96
N GLU A 35 -10.60 2.57 -10.27
CA GLU A 35 -11.45 1.54 -10.90
C GLU A 35 -12.41 2.12 -11.92
N LEU A 36 -13.09 3.22 -11.57
CA LEU A 36 -14.01 3.89 -12.47
C LEU A 36 -13.29 4.44 -13.69
N ALA A 37 -12.17 5.14 -13.50
CA ALA A 37 -11.39 5.70 -14.61
C ALA A 37 -10.78 4.61 -15.52
N GLU A 38 -10.30 3.51 -14.93
CA GLU A 38 -9.80 2.35 -15.66
C GLU A 38 -10.92 1.69 -16.47
N LYS A 39 -12.10 1.52 -15.87
CA LYS A 39 -13.26 0.96 -16.55
C LYS A 39 -13.72 1.85 -17.71
N GLU A 40 -13.83 3.15 -17.50
CA GLU A 40 -14.17 4.11 -18.56
C GLU A 40 -13.19 4.05 -19.74
N LYS A 41 -11.88 3.93 -19.47
CA LYS A 41 -10.89 3.74 -20.55
C LYS A 41 -11.12 2.43 -21.29
N ARG A 42 -11.31 1.32 -20.57
CA ARG A 42 -11.54 -0.02 -21.15
C ARG A 42 -12.84 -0.10 -21.96
N ASP A 43 -13.88 0.61 -21.54
CA ASP A 43 -15.17 0.67 -22.22
C ASP A 43 -15.09 1.51 -23.50
N ASN A 44 -14.25 2.55 -23.52
CA ASN A 44 -14.04 3.42 -24.68
C ASN A 44 -12.99 2.88 -25.68
N ASP A 45 -12.17 1.91 -25.30
CA ASP A 45 -11.11 1.35 -26.15
C ASP A 45 -11.57 0.08 -26.90
N PRO A 46 -11.87 0.17 -28.22
CA PRO A 46 -12.29 -0.99 -29.01
C PRO A 46 -11.17 -2.03 -29.19
N GLU A 47 -9.89 -1.63 -29.14
CA GLU A 47 -8.76 -2.54 -29.26
C GLU A 47 -8.64 -3.42 -28.01
N TYR A 48 -8.82 -2.83 -26.83
CA TYR A 48 -8.86 -3.57 -25.56
C TYR A 48 -9.99 -4.61 -25.55
N GLN A 49 -11.18 -4.25 -26.03
CA GLN A 49 -12.32 -5.16 -26.10
C GLN A 49 -12.10 -6.33 -27.08
N ALA A 50 -11.48 -6.06 -28.24
CA ALA A 50 -11.09 -7.09 -29.18
C ALA A 50 -10.05 -8.05 -28.56
N LYS A 51 -8.98 -7.51 -27.94
CA LYS A 51 -7.96 -8.31 -27.23
C LYS A 51 -8.57 -9.16 -26.12
N LYS A 52 -9.47 -8.59 -25.32
CA LYS A 52 -10.20 -9.30 -24.25
C LYS A 52 -11.01 -10.47 -24.80
N LYS A 53 -11.77 -10.29 -25.88
CA LYS A 53 -12.56 -11.36 -26.52
C LYS A 53 -11.65 -12.46 -27.07
N THR A 54 -10.57 -12.10 -27.75
CA THR A 54 -9.59 -13.07 -28.26
C THR A 54 -8.92 -13.85 -27.13
N ALA A 55 -8.55 -13.18 -26.04
CA ALA A 55 -7.94 -13.81 -24.87
C ALA A 55 -8.91 -14.77 -24.17
N MET A 56 -10.19 -14.39 -24.01
CA MET A 56 -11.22 -15.28 -23.46
C MET A 56 -11.42 -16.53 -24.32
N MET A 57 -11.56 -16.38 -25.64
CA MET A 57 -11.70 -17.52 -26.55
C MET A 57 -10.48 -18.45 -26.48
N ARG A 58 -9.26 -17.88 -26.45
CA ARG A 58 -8.03 -18.66 -26.31
C ARG A 58 -7.95 -19.41 -24.97
N ARG A 59 -8.40 -18.80 -23.88
CA ARG A 59 -8.40 -19.44 -22.55
C ARG A 59 -9.39 -20.59 -22.49
N GLU A 60 -10.60 -20.40 -23.04
CA GLU A 60 -11.58 -21.47 -23.15
C GLU A 60 -11.09 -22.64 -24.01
N THR A 61 -10.41 -22.37 -25.14
CA THR A 61 -9.83 -23.44 -25.96
C THR A 61 -8.73 -24.18 -25.22
N TYR A 62 -7.87 -23.45 -24.50
CA TYR A 62 -6.79 -24.03 -23.70
C TYR A 62 -7.33 -24.90 -22.55
N GLU A 63 -8.34 -24.43 -21.83
CA GLU A 63 -9.00 -25.21 -20.76
C GLU A 63 -9.69 -26.47 -21.30
N LYS A 64 -10.33 -26.39 -22.48
CA LYS A 64 -10.92 -27.56 -23.17
C LYS A 64 -9.84 -28.57 -23.58
N ASP A 65 -8.70 -28.10 -24.08
CA ASP A 65 -7.59 -28.97 -24.47
C ASP A 65 -6.90 -29.61 -23.27
N LEU A 66 -6.75 -28.88 -22.15
CA LEU A 66 -6.31 -29.42 -20.86
C LEU A 66 -7.25 -30.51 -20.35
N LYS A 67 -8.56 -30.29 -20.43
CA LYS A 67 -9.57 -31.29 -20.05
C LYS A 67 -9.47 -32.55 -20.92
N ARG A 68 -9.35 -32.39 -22.25
CA ARG A 68 -9.13 -33.51 -23.19
C ARG A 68 -7.84 -34.28 -22.89
N LYS A 69 -6.73 -33.59 -22.59
CA LYS A 69 -5.47 -34.22 -22.19
C LYS A 69 -5.63 -35.03 -20.88
N ARG A 70 -6.33 -34.48 -19.88
CA ARG A 70 -6.63 -35.19 -18.63
C ARG A 70 -7.48 -36.44 -18.87
N ASP A 71 -8.55 -36.33 -19.66
CA ASP A 71 -9.44 -37.46 -19.97
C ASP A 71 -8.72 -38.58 -20.75
N LYS A 72 -7.77 -38.21 -21.63
CA LYS A 72 -6.93 -39.18 -22.37
C LYS A 72 -5.87 -39.85 -21.47
N LYS A 73 -5.33 -39.12 -20.48
CA LYS A 73 -4.39 -39.67 -19.49
C LYS A 73 -5.07 -40.64 -18.50
N VAL A 74 -6.38 -40.53 -18.28
CA VAL A 74 -7.17 -41.47 -17.44
C VAL A 74 -7.46 -42.80 -18.16
N THR A 75 -7.44 -42.82 -19.50
CA THR A 75 -7.70 -44.04 -20.29
C THR A 75 -6.45 -44.83 -20.68
N THR A 76 -5.26 -44.31 -20.40
CA THR A 76 -3.97 -44.98 -20.65
C THR A 76 -3.23 -45.15 -19.32
N ALA A 77 -2.73 -46.35 -19.03
CA ALA A 77 -2.11 -46.70 -17.74
C ALA A 77 -0.88 -45.82 -17.39
N PRO A 78 -0.54 -45.67 -16.09
CA PRO A 78 0.33 -44.61 -15.60
C PRO A 78 1.79 -45.07 -15.51
N ASP A 79 2.48 -45.23 -16.63
CA ASP A 79 3.93 -45.38 -16.65
C ASP A 79 4.48 -44.52 -17.78
N ASP A 80 4.75 -43.25 -17.44
CA ASP A 80 5.75 -42.38 -18.04
C ASP A 80 5.49 -40.97 -17.46
N GLU A 81 6.33 -40.54 -16.53
CA GLU A 81 6.45 -39.15 -16.13
C GLU A 81 7.42 -38.44 -17.08
N PRO A 82 6.96 -37.64 -18.04
CA PRO A 82 7.74 -36.51 -18.50
C PRO A 82 7.44 -35.35 -17.54
N GLU A 83 8.44 -34.96 -16.75
CA GLU A 83 8.55 -33.62 -16.19
C GLU A 83 8.67 -32.61 -17.35
N LEU A 84 7.54 -32.29 -17.96
CA LEU A 84 7.41 -31.08 -18.75
C LEU A 84 6.84 -30.05 -17.79
N GLU A 85 7.70 -29.15 -17.31
CA GLU A 85 7.28 -27.81 -16.90
C GLU A 85 6.58 -27.21 -18.14
N GLU A 86 5.28 -27.47 -18.29
CA GLU A 86 4.46 -26.86 -19.32
C GLU A 86 4.53 -25.36 -19.06
N GLN A 87 5.38 -24.66 -19.82
CA GLN A 87 5.47 -23.21 -19.81
C GLN A 87 4.06 -22.67 -19.97
N ILE A 88 3.53 -22.10 -18.89
CA ILE A 88 2.19 -21.50 -18.87
C ILE A 88 2.20 -20.47 -20.01
N PRO A 89 1.36 -20.63 -21.04
CA PRO A 89 1.34 -19.67 -22.14
C PRO A 89 1.10 -18.28 -21.56
N SER A 90 1.94 -17.31 -21.92
CA SER A 90 1.75 -15.91 -21.51
C SER A 90 0.46 -15.38 -22.14
N PHE A 91 -0.63 -15.50 -21.39
CA PHE A 91 -1.92 -14.97 -21.78
C PHE A 91 -1.94 -13.46 -21.57
N PHE A 92 -2.68 -12.76 -22.42
CA PHE A 92 -3.08 -11.39 -22.13
C PHE A 92 -3.95 -11.41 -20.88
N ASP A 93 -3.38 -10.96 -19.77
CA ASP A 93 -4.10 -10.86 -18.50
C ASP A 93 -5.01 -9.61 -18.55
N TRP A 94 -6.30 -9.85 -18.77
CA TRP A 94 -7.32 -8.78 -18.77
C TRP A 94 -7.74 -8.35 -17.36
N GLU A 95 -7.31 -9.07 -16.33
CA GLU A 95 -7.53 -8.74 -14.92
C GLU A 95 -6.39 -7.88 -14.38
N ALA A 96 -5.20 -7.95 -14.99
CA ALA A 96 -4.10 -7.03 -14.69
C ALA A 96 -4.53 -5.57 -14.80
N HIS A 97 -4.14 -4.77 -13.81
CA HIS A 97 -4.41 -3.34 -13.80
C HIS A 97 -3.52 -2.60 -14.79
N ASP A 98 -4.08 -1.60 -15.46
CA ASP A 98 -3.32 -0.75 -16.38
C ASP A 98 -2.23 0.03 -15.61
N PRO A 99 -0.97 0.03 -16.08
CA PRO A 99 0.11 0.88 -15.58
C PRO A 99 -0.28 2.32 -15.24
N ASN A 100 -1.14 2.94 -16.03
CA ASN A 100 -1.50 4.35 -15.86
C ASN A 100 -2.47 4.59 -14.69
N PHE A 101 -3.17 3.55 -14.23
CA PHE A 101 -4.11 3.60 -13.11
C PHE A 101 -3.61 2.84 -11.89
N THR A 102 -2.32 2.55 -11.83
CA THR A 102 -1.66 1.97 -10.67
C THR A 102 -0.56 2.88 -10.15
N PHE A 103 -0.35 2.84 -8.84
CA PHE A 103 0.77 3.46 -8.15
C PHE A 103 1.84 2.41 -7.82
N VAL A 104 1.94 1.35 -8.64
CA VAL A 104 2.99 0.34 -8.51
C VAL A 104 4.22 0.82 -9.24
N ASN A 105 5.37 0.73 -8.59
CA ASN A 105 6.63 0.98 -9.28
C ASN A 105 7.00 -0.19 -10.17
N GLN A 106 6.92 -0.02 -11.49
CA GLN A 106 7.35 -1.03 -12.45
C GLN A 106 8.85 -1.34 -12.40
N LYS A 107 9.66 -0.43 -11.85
CA LYS A 107 11.09 -0.65 -11.60
C LYS A 107 11.36 -1.31 -10.24
N GLY A 108 10.31 -1.71 -9.54
CA GLY A 108 10.37 -2.41 -8.26
C GLY A 108 11.07 -3.75 -8.39
N ARG A 109 11.69 -4.21 -7.30
CA ARG A 109 12.41 -5.50 -7.26
C ARG A 109 11.50 -6.67 -6.89
N VAL A 110 10.19 -6.45 -6.82
CA VAL A 110 9.23 -7.46 -6.34
C VAL A 110 8.67 -8.18 -7.55
N THR A 111 8.89 -9.50 -7.62
CA THR A 111 8.24 -10.35 -8.62
C THR A 111 6.79 -10.63 -8.22
N SER A 112 5.95 -11.03 -9.18
CA SER A 112 4.55 -11.39 -8.89
C SER A 112 4.46 -12.51 -7.84
N GLU A 113 5.38 -13.47 -7.87
CA GLU A 113 5.47 -14.58 -6.91
C GLU A 113 5.76 -14.08 -5.49
N GLU A 114 6.74 -13.19 -5.31
CA GLU A 114 7.05 -12.62 -4.00
C GLU A 114 5.88 -11.81 -3.44
N PHE A 115 5.14 -11.10 -4.30
CA PHE A 115 3.95 -10.37 -3.88
C PHE A 115 2.86 -11.33 -3.39
N GLU A 116 2.63 -12.43 -4.10
CA GLU A 116 1.68 -13.46 -3.70
C GLU A 116 2.07 -14.13 -2.38
N GLU A 117 3.35 -14.44 -2.17
CA GLU A 117 3.84 -14.99 -0.89
C GLU A 117 3.59 -14.03 0.28
N ILE A 118 3.92 -12.75 0.09
CA ILE A 118 3.73 -11.72 1.11
C ILE A 118 2.23 -11.54 1.41
N THR A 119 1.36 -11.62 0.41
CA THR A 119 -0.09 -11.34 0.54
C THR A 119 -0.96 -12.56 0.78
N LYS A 120 -0.40 -13.78 0.76
CA LYS A 120 -1.12 -15.05 0.94
C LYS A 120 -2.09 -15.03 2.12
N PHE A 121 -1.66 -14.49 3.26
CA PHE A 121 -2.47 -14.43 4.48
C PHE A 121 -3.75 -13.56 4.35
N LEU A 122 -3.82 -12.65 3.37
CA LEU A 122 -5.01 -11.86 3.06
C LEU A 122 -6.00 -12.67 2.22
N ARG A 123 -5.51 -13.48 1.27
CA ARG A 123 -6.32 -14.30 0.37
C ARG A 123 -7.04 -15.43 1.11
N ASP A 124 -6.39 -15.99 2.14
CA ASP A 124 -6.95 -17.08 2.96
C ASP A 124 -8.16 -16.65 3.83
N LYS A 125 -8.43 -15.33 3.97
CA LYS A 125 -9.48 -14.81 4.85
C LYS A 125 -10.65 -14.22 4.05
N PRO A 126 -11.87 -14.74 4.16
CA PRO A 126 -12.99 -14.34 3.31
C PRO A 126 -13.68 -13.01 3.70
N LYS A 127 -13.13 -12.18 4.61
CA LYS A 127 -13.81 -10.92 4.97
C LYS A 127 -13.65 -9.89 3.85
N ASP A 128 -14.73 -9.19 3.51
CA ASP A 128 -14.75 -8.22 2.41
C ASP A 128 -13.73 -7.10 2.58
N ASN A 129 -13.43 -6.67 3.83
CA ASN A 129 -12.39 -5.68 4.07
C ASN A 129 -11.00 -6.15 3.59
N TYR A 130 -10.64 -7.42 3.80
CA TYR A 130 -9.33 -7.94 3.35
C TYR A 130 -9.19 -7.97 1.83
N LYS A 131 -10.29 -8.17 1.10
CA LYS A 131 -10.29 -8.09 -0.37
C LYS A 131 -10.01 -6.67 -0.84
N LEU A 132 -10.62 -5.66 -0.21
CA LEU A 132 -10.36 -4.26 -0.52
C LEU A 132 -8.92 -3.85 -0.18
N LEU A 133 -8.40 -4.31 0.96
CA LEU A 133 -6.99 -4.08 1.34
C LEU A 133 -6.02 -4.73 0.33
N LEU A 134 -6.34 -5.92 -0.17
CA LEU A 134 -5.55 -6.59 -1.19
C LEU A 134 -5.61 -5.84 -2.53
N ALA A 135 -6.80 -5.46 -2.99
CA ALA A 135 -6.98 -4.68 -4.22
C ALA A 135 -6.25 -3.32 -4.15
N ALA A 136 -6.21 -2.68 -2.97
CA ALA A 136 -5.43 -1.47 -2.75
C ALA A 136 -3.92 -1.74 -2.91
N LEU A 137 -3.40 -2.83 -2.32
CA LEU A 137 -1.99 -3.22 -2.44
C LEU A 137 -1.61 -3.55 -3.89
N GLU A 138 -2.47 -4.26 -4.62
CA GLU A 138 -2.28 -4.60 -6.03
C GLU A 138 -2.19 -3.33 -6.91
N ARG A 139 -2.88 -2.25 -6.52
CA ARG A 139 -2.75 -0.93 -7.16
C ARG A 139 -1.65 -0.04 -6.59
N GLY A 140 -0.80 -0.54 -5.69
CA GLY A 140 0.34 0.20 -5.15
C GLY A 140 -0.01 1.15 -4.00
N ILE A 141 -1.16 0.96 -3.36
CA ILE A 141 -1.67 1.74 -2.24
C ILE A 141 -1.66 0.89 -0.96
N GLY A 142 -0.85 1.29 0.02
CA GLY A 142 -0.83 0.67 1.35
C GLY A 142 -1.60 1.49 2.39
N ILE A 143 -2.17 0.83 3.39
CA ILE A 143 -2.76 1.49 4.57
C ILE A 143 -1.93 1.10 5.81
N HIS A 144 -1.71 2.02 6.75
CA HIS A 144 -0.94 1.72 7.97
C HIS A 144 -1.53 2.44 9.18
N HIS A 145 -2.28 1.71 10.00
CA HIS A 145 -2.77 2.17 11.30
C HIS A 145 -2.92 1.01 12.29
N THR A 146 -3.17 1.34 13.55
CA THR A 146 -3.07 0.39 14.66
C THR A 146 -4.15 -0.68 14.67
N ASP A 147 -5.33 -0.40 14.12
CA ASP A 147 -6.42 -1.38 14.04
C ASP A 147 -6.19 -2.50 13.01
N LEU A 148 -5.22 -2.38 12.11
CA LEU A 148 -4.94 -3.42 11.11
C LEU A 148 -4.06 -4.55 11.67
N PRO A 149 -4.21 -5.78 11.16
CA PRO A 149 -3.41 -6.91 11.63
C PRO A 149 -1.91 -6.67 11.44
N ARG A 150 -1.08 -7.03 12.43
CA ARG A 150 0.38 -6.88 12.36
C ARG A 150 1.01 -7.52 11.11
N LYS A 151 0.47 -8.65 10.63
CA LYS A 151 0.92 -9.28 9.38
C LYS A 151 0.74 -8.37 8.17
N TYR A 152 -0.37 -7.62 8.12
CA TYR A 152 -0.63 -6.63 7.08
C TYR A 152 0.29 -5.42 7.17
N LEU A 153 0.47 -4.86 8.37
CA LEU A 153 1.40 -3.74 8.58
C LEU A 153 2.83 -4.11 8.16
N SER A 154 3.28 -5.32 8.51
CA SER A 154 4.58 -5.86 8.07
C SER A 154 4.65 -6.00 6.54
N ALA A 155 3.60 -6.50 5.90
CA ALA A 155 3.54 -6.60 4.44
C ALA A 155 3.65 -5.23 3.76
N VAL A 156 2.90 -4.22 4.24
CA VAL A 156 2.98 -2.84 3.75
C VAL A 156 4.39 -2.28 3.90
N GLU A 157 5.02 -2.48 5.07
CA GLU A 157 6.38 -2.03 5.34
C GLU A 157 7.42 -2.68 4.41
N ILE A 158 7.31 -3.98 4.18
CA ILE A 158 8.19 -4.72 3.27
C ILE A 158 8.02 -4.23 1.84
N LEU A 159 6.78 -4.15 1.35
CA LEU A 159 6.48 -3.76 -0.03
C LEU A 159 6.88 -2.29 -0.30
N PHE A 160 6.69 -1.38 0.67
CA PHE A 160 7.14 0.00 0.55
C PHE A 160 8.67 0.10 0.51
N ARG A 161 9.38 -0.62 1.38
CA ARG A 161 10.86 -0.65 1.39
C ARG A 161 11.44 -1.25 0.11
N ARG A 162 10.76 -2.25 -0.47
CA ARG A 162 11.11 -2.84 -1.78
C ARG A 162 10.71 -1.95 -2.97
N ARG A 163 10.18 -0.74 -2.69
CA ARG A 163 9.72 0.27 -3.65
C ARG A 163 8.55 -0.17 -4.51
N TYR A 164 7.82 -1.22 -4.12
CA TYR A 164 6.64 -1.68 -4.85
C TYR A 164 5.47 -0.70 -4.66
N LEU A 165 5.15 -0.39 -3.40
CA LEU A 165 4.13 0.62 -3.06
C LEU A 165 4.71 2.01 -3.23
N GLN A 166 4.04 2.86 -4.01
CA GLN A 166 4.40 4.28 -4.11
C GLN A 166 3.54 5.17 -3.22
N VAL A 167 2.36 4.71 -2.78
CA VAL A 167 1.46 5.49 -1.93
C VAL A 167 1.16 4.69 -0.67
N VAL A 168 1.36 5.31 0.50
CA VAL A 168 0.94 4.73 1.78
C VAL A 168 0.12 5.76 2.55
N ILE A 169 -1.05 5.36 3.05
CA ILE A 169 -1.92 6.17 3.88
C ILE A 169 -1.78 5.70 5.32
N ALA A 170 -1.42 6.60 6.23
CA ALA A 170 -1.07 6.21 7.58
C ALA A 170 -1.53 7.20 8.64
N THR A 171 -1.68 6.71 9.87
CA THR A 171 -1.84 7.56 11.03
C THR A 171 -0.49 8.01 11.61
N GLY A 172 -0.53 8.88 12.61
CA GLY A 172 0.69 9.48 13.15
C GLY A 172 1.63 8.52 13.87
N THR A 173 1.16 7.32 14.22
CA THR A 173 1.99 6.27 14.82
C THR A 173 3.12 5.83 13.89
N LEU A 174 2.91 5.89 12.57
CA LEU A 174 3.92 5.51 11.58
C LEU A 174 5.16 6.43 11.61
N ALA A 175 5.01 7.68 12.05
CA ALA A 175 6.13 8.61 12.14
C ALA A 175 7.14 8.22 13.24
N LEU A 176 6.76 7.33 14.17
CA LEU A 176 7.52 6.93 15.33
C LEU A 176 8.19 5.55 15.10
N GLY A 177 9.48 5.55 14.81
CA GLY A 177 10.32 4.35 14.98
C GLY A 177 10.40 3.37 13.80
N ILE A 178 9.79 3.67 12.64
CA ILE A 178 9.85 2.80 11.46
C ILE A 178 10.72 3.43 10.35
N ASN A 179 11.57 2.61 9.72
CA ASN A 179 12.43 3.03 8.60
C ASN A 179 11.68 2.98 7.26
N MET A 180 10.74 3.91 7.07
CA MET A 180 10.03 4.14 5.80
C MET A 180 10.18 5.61 5.34
N PRO A 181 11.35 5.99 4.78
CA PRO A 181 11.53 7.33 4.22
C PRO A 181 10.84 7.45 2.86
N CYS A 182 10.22 8.59 2.60
CA CYS A 182 9.46 8.87 1.38
C CYS A 182 10.01 10.11 0.67
N LYS A 183 9.67 10.31 -0.61
CA LYS A 183 10.03 11.53 -1.33
C LYS A 183 9.12 12.69 -0.92
N THR A 184 7.84 12.38 -0.74
CA THR A 184 6.81 13.36 -0.39
C THR A 184 6.00 12.93 0.83
N THR A 185 5.75 13.86 1.74
CA THR A 185 4.78 13.69 2.82
C THR A 185 3.58 14.59 2.56
N VAL A 186 2.36 14.04 2.69
CA VAL A 186 1.12 14.77 2.50
C VAL A 186 0.34 14.76 3.81
N PHE A 187 -0.10 15.92 4.29
CA PHE A 187 -1.00 16.04 5.42
C PHE A 187 -2.42 16.21 4.91
N VAL A 188 -3.31 15.28 5.26
CA VAL A 188 -4.69 15.25 4.79
C VAL A 188 -5.63 15.55 5.95
N GLY A 189 -6.43 16.61 5.79
CA GLY A 189 -7.44 17.02 6.74
C GLY A 189 -6.88 17.78 7.95
N ASP A 190 -7.77 18.52 8.61
CA ASP A 190 -7.46 19.22 9.85
C ASP A 190 -7.74 18.31 11.06
N SER A 191 -6.79 18.19 11.97
CA SER A 191 -6.95 17.44 13.22
C SER A 191 -6.29 18.15 14.39
N ILE A 192 -6.93 18.13 15.55
CA ILE A 192 -6.38 18.66 16.81
C ILE A 192 -5.09 17.94 17.19
N SER A 193 -4.97 16.66 16.83
CA SER A 193 -3.80 15.81 17.07
C SER A 193 -2.58 16.21 16.23
N LEU A 194 -2.76 16.99 15.15
CA LEU A 194 -1.67 17.53 14.35
C LEU A 194 -1.00 18.71 15.08
N THR A 195 -0.11 18.36 15.99
CA THR A 195 0.75 19.30 16.71
C THR A 195 2.03 19.61 15.93
N ALA A 196 2.76 20.66 16.32
CA ALA A 196 4.05 21.00 15.72
C ALA A 196 5.10 19.87 15.84
N LEU A 197 5.05 19.10 16.94
CA LEU A 197 5.92 17.93 17.10
C LEU A 197 5.56 16.83 16.10
N GLN A 198 4.28 16.48 15.99
CA GLN A 198 3.79 15.48 15.05
C GLN A 198 4.11 15.89 13.60
N TYR A 199 3.85 17.14 13.25
CA TYR A 199 4.22 17.70 11.96
C TYR A 199 5.70 17.50 11.64
N ARG A 200 6.62 17.84 12.55
CA ARG A 200 8.06 17.68 12.32
C ARG A 200 8.50 16.22 12.21
N GLN A 201 7.92 15.34 13.02
CA GLN A 201 8.21 13.90 12.96
C GLN A 201 7.76 13.29 11.63
N MET A 202 6.58 13.66 11.16
CA MET A 202 6.00 13.20 9.89
C MET A 202 6.73 13.80 8.69
N SER A 203 6.85 15.13 8.63
CA SER A 203 7.54 15.82 7.52
C SER A 203 9.01 15.46 7.41
N GLY A 204 9.67 15.14 8.53
CA GLY A 204 11.05 14.64 8.55
C GLY A 204 11.24 13.28 7.87
N ARG A 205 10.16 12.60 7.46
CA ARG A 205 10.21 11.39 6.63
C ARG A 205 10.32 11.70 5.15
N SER A 206 10.04 12.93 4.74
CA SER A 206 10.22 13.38 3.36
C SER A 206 11.71 13.64 3.05
N GLY A 207 12.14 13.23 1.86
CA GLY A 207 13.53 13.33 1.40
C GLY A 207 14.36 12.11 1.78
N ARG A 208 14.57 11.20 0.82
CA ARG A 208 15.41 10.01 1.03
C ARG A 208 16.88 10.35 0.81
N ARG A 209 17.70 10.18 1.86
CA ARG A 209 19.16 10.38 1.80
C ARG A 209 19.78 9.59 0.65
N GLY A 210 20.51 10.26 -0.22
CA GLY A 210 21.20 9.65 -1.37
C GLY A 210 20.33 9.33 -2.58
N PHE A 211 19.00 9.57 -2.51
CA PHE A 211 18.10 9.34 -3.65
C PHE A 211 17.36 10.60 -4.10
N ASP A 212 16.90 11.42 -3.15
CA ASP A 212 16.15 12.63 -3.48
C ASP A 212 16.95 13.87 -3.04
N PRO A 213 17.10 14.88 -3.91
CA PRO A 213 17.78 16.13 -3.54
C PRO A 213 16.96 16.97 -2.55
N LEU A 214 15.63 16.84 -2.59
CA LEU A 214 14.68 17.60 -1.79
C LEU A 214 13.58 16.66 -1.28
N GLY A 215 13.09 16.92 -0.05
CA GLY A 215 11.86 16.36 0.47
C GLY A 215 10.70 17.31 0.23
N HIS A 216 9.55 16.78 -0.21
CA HIS A 216 8.36 17.60 -0.43
C HIS A 216 7.33 17.41 0.68
N VAL A 217 6.72 18.50 1.12
CA VAL A 217 5.64 18.48 2.10
C VAL A 217 4.43 19.18 1.49
N VAL A 218 3.30 18.48 1.44
CA VAL A 218 2.05 18.98 0.86
C VAL A 218 0.98 18.99 1.94
N PHE A 219 0.17 20.04 1.97
CA PHE A 219 -0.99 20.16 2.86
C PHE A 219 -2.25 20.12 2.01
N PHE A 220 -3.21 19.28 2.39
CA PHE A 220 -4.48 19.13 1.69
C PHE A 220 -5.64 19.19 2.68
N GLY A 221 -6.52 20.18 2.53
CA GLY A 221 -7.64 20.38 3.45
C GLY A 221 -7.27 21.00 4.81
N LEU A 222 -6.14 21.72 4.88
CA LEU A 222 -5.75 22.50 6.06
C LEU A 222 -5.90 24.00 5.80
N THR A 223 -6.29 24.74 6.85
CA THR A 223 -6.36 26.20 6.80
C THR A 223 -4.97 26.82 6.75
N HIS A 224 -4.84 27.95 6.05
CA HIS A 224 -3.57 28.66 5.92
C HIS A 224 -2.98 29.04 7.28
N THR A 225 -3.81 29.49 8.22
CA THR A 225 -3.40 29.85 9.59
C THR A 225 -2.76 28.66 10.33
N LYS A 226 -3.35 27.47 10.20
CA LYS A 226 -2.79 26.26 10.80
C LYS A 226 -1.48 25.85 10.13
N ILE A 227 -1.38 25.94 8.81
CA ILE A 227 -0.14 25.65 8.08
C ILE A 227 1.01 26.56 8.56
N VAL A 228 0.78 27.88 8.58
CA VAL A 228 1.77 28.84 9.07
C VAL A 228 2.16 28.53 10.52
N ARG A 229 1.18 28.23 11.38
CA ARG A 229 1.45 27.83 12.76
C ARG A 229 2.33 26.58 12.82
N LEU A 230 2.05 25.53 12.05
CA LEU A 230 2.85 24.29 12.07
C LEU A 230 4.29 24.52 11.63
N LEU A 231 4.49 25.35 10.59
CA LEU A 231 5.81 25.70 10.07
C LEU A 231 6.62 26.55 11.06
N MET A 232 5.98 27.53 11.70
CA MET A 232 6.67 28.50 12.56
C MET A 232 6.76 28.09 14.03
N SER A 233 5.92 27.14 14.49
CA SER A 233 5.87 26.72 15.89
C SER A 233 7.20 26.13 16.34
N ARG A 234 7.71 26.54 17.51
CA ARG A 234 8.89 25.92 18.14
C ARG A 234 8.59 24.51 18.61
N LEU A 235 9.63 23.68 18.74
CA LEU A 235 9.49 22.36 19.37
C LEU A 235 9.01 22.54 20.82
N PRO A 236 8.08 21.70 21.29
CA PRO A 236 7.70 21.70 22.69
C PRO A 236 8.93 21.36 23.55
N LYS A 237 9.06 22.03 24.70
CA LYS A 237 10.10 21.67 25.68
C LYS A 237 9.81 20.27 26.20
N LEU A 238 10.86 19.46 26.38
CA LEU A 238 10.74 18.18 27.07
C LEU A 238 10.33 18.45 28.52
N SER A 239 9.04 18.25 28.81
CA SER A 239 8.53 18.33 30.17
C SER A 239 8.78 17.01 30.88
N ARG A 240 9.35 17.08 32.09
CA ARG A 240 9.54 15.89 32.93
C ARG A 240 8.17 15.48 33.48
N HIS A 241 7.61 14.40 32.93
CA HIS A 241 6.50 13.72 33.57
C HIS A 241 7.08 12.59 34.43
N PHE A 242 7.04 12.74 35.75
CA PHE A 242 7.44 11.70 36.69
C PHE A 242 6.18 11.03 37.25
N PRO A 243 5.73 9.90 36.69
CA PRO A 243 4.54 9.24 37.17
C PRO A 243 4.84 8.62 38.54
N LEU A 244 4.31 9.23 39.60
CA LEU A 244 4.28 8.64 40.94
C LEU A 244 3.29 7.47 40.94
N THR A 245 3.77 6.29 40.56
CA THR A 245 2.99 5.05 40.61
C THR A 245 3.15 4.40 41.98
N THR A 246 2.11 3.71 42.45
CA THR A 246 2.14 2.93 43.70
C THR A 246 3.26 1.88 43.71
N THR A 247 3.57 1.30 42.54
CA THR A 247 4.71 0.39 42.39
C THR A 247 6.04 1.10 42.59
N LEU A 248 6.21 2.32 42.06
CA LEU A 248 7.43 3.10 42.23
C LEU A 248 7.62 3.49 43.70
N THR A 249 6.55 3.89 44.39
CA THR A 249 6.61 4.23 45.82
C THR A 249 6.96 3.00 46.66
N LEU A 250 6.30 1.86 46.44
CA LEU A 250 6.59 0.61 47.17
C LEU A 250 8.03 0.10 46.92
N ARG A 251 8.52 0.16 45.67
CA ARG A 251 9.91 -0.19 45.36
C ARG A 251 10.92 0.74 46.03
N SER A 252 10.58 2.03 46.14
CA SER A 252 11.43 3.00 46.81
C SER A 252 11.52 2.70 48.32
N PHE A 253 10.41 2.30 48.96
CA PHE A 253 10.44 1.85 50.36
C PHE A 253 11.28 0.58 50.57
N ASN A 254 11.22 -0.39 49.66
CA ASN A 254 12.09 -1.58 49.73
C ASN A 254 13.59 -1.28 49.54
N PHE A 255 13.94 -0.15 48.92
CA PHE A 255 15.34 0.26 48.77
C PHE A 255 15.87 1.09 49.96
N LEU A 256 14.97 1.55 50.83
CA LEU A 256 15.29 2.36 52.01
C LEU A 256 15.40 1.54 53.30
N ASN A 257 15.00 0.27 53.27
CA ASN A 257 15.23 -0.73 54.33
C ASN A 257 16.42 -1.62 53.96
#